data_AF-A0AA37GZG0-F1
#
_entry.id   AF-A0AA37GZG0-F1
#
_cell.length_a   1.000
_cell.length_b   1.000
_cell.length_c   1.000
_cell.angle_alpha   90.00
_cell.angle_beta   90.00
_cell.angle_gamma   90.00
#
_symmetry.space_group_name_H-M   'P 1'
#
loop_
_entity.id
_entity.type
_entity.pdbx_description
1 polymer ?
#
loop_
_entity_poly.entity_id
_entity_poly.type
_entity_poly.pdbx_seq_one_letter_code
_entity_poly.pdbx_strand_id
1 'polypeptide(L)'
;MADEDGGLFSIAIDDSDEEGLISEAAAKAKERPRDWQSEEDFQELRATYRVNIQNGNIWQTIELPLAADEKASKPVLQELLHAVEELYFVRRFEEAAAFARRVLDSSDAGLDRDTRETLTRYEEKCRGRMGK
;
A
#
# COMPACT_ATOMS: atom_id res chain seq x y z
N MET A 1 55.97 -8.18 -23.67
CA MET A 1 54.65 -7.63 -24.05
C MET A 1 53.75 -8.82 -24.26
N ALA A 2 52.69 -8.92 -23.44
CA ALA A 2 51.67 -9.99 -23.35
C ALA A 2 52.25 -11.37 -22.95
N ASP A 3 51.65 -12.17 -22.07
CA ASP A 3 50.23 -12.42 -21.87
C ASP A 3 49.83 -12.43 -20.38
N GLU A 4 49.19 -11.35 -19.93
CA GLU A 4 48.31 -11.35 -18.76
C GLU A 4 46.91 -11.74 -19.23
N ASP A 5 46.66 -13.03 -19.47
CA ASP A 5 45.30 -13.54 -19.72
C ASP A 5 44.61 -13.88 -18.39
N GLY A 6 44.49 -12.86 -17.54
CA GLY A 6 43.55 -12.83 -16.44
C GLY A 6 42.26 -12.16 -16.91
N GLY A 7 41.59 -12.76 -17.89
CA GLY A 7 40.39 -12.20 -18.51
C GLY A 7 39.26 -11.93 -17.52
N LEU A 8 38.41 -10.96 -17.84
CA LEU A 8 37.25 -10.46 -17.10
C LEU A 8 36.23 -11.54 -16.64
N PHE A 9 36.44 -12.81 -17.00
CA PHE A 9 35.63 -13.98 -16.63
C PHE A 9 36.37 -15.00 -15.76
N SER A 10 37.54 -14.67 -15.22
CA SER A 10 38.27 -15.50 -14.25
C SER A 10 37.65 -15.42 -12.86
N ILE A 11 36.38 -15.81 -12.74
CA ILE A 11 35.74 -16.13 -11.47
C ILE A 11 36.16 -17.56 -11.14
N ALA A 12 37.17 -17.70 -10.27
CA ALA A 12 37.41 -18.97 -9.60
C ALA A 12 36.27 -19.17 -8.59
N ILE A 13 35.37 -20.12 -8.88
CA ILE A 13 34.43 -20.62 -7.88
C ILE A 13 35.25 -21.53 -6.97
N ASP A 14 35.78 -20.95 -5.90
CA ASP A 14 36.36 -21.68 -4.78
C ASP A 14 35.21 -22.30 -3.99
N ASP A 15 34.94 -23.59 -4.22
CA ASP A 15 33.96 -24.39 -3.46
C ASP A 15 34.57 -24.79 -2.10
N SER A 16 34.98 -23.80 -1.32
CA SER A 16 35.43 -23.97 0.05
C SER A 16 34.54 -23.15 0.98
N ASP A 17 33.24 -23.47 0.98
CA ASP A 17 32.35 -23.06 2.07
C ASP A 17 32.72 -23.91 3.31
N GLU A 18 33.51 -23.28 4.18
CA GLU A 18 33.77 -23.72 5.55
C GLU A 18 32.47 -24.21 6.21
N GLU A 19 32.54 -25.42 6.78
CA GLU A 19 31.45 -26.17 7.41
C GLU A 19 31.05 -25.52 8.77
N GLY A 20 30.67 -24.25 8.72
CA GLY A 20 30.20 -23.47 9.85
C GLY A 20 28.71 -23.69 10.07
N LEU A 21 28.36 -24.77 10.79
CA LEU A 21 27.09 -24.99 11.53
C LEU A 21 25.87 -24.21 11.01
N ILE A 22 25.54 -24.36 9.73
CA ILE A 22 24.23 -23.99 9.22
C ILE A 22 23.27 -25.09 9.67
N SER A 23 22.31 -24.72 10.51
CA SER A 23 21.24 -25.65 10.92
C SER A 23 20.64 -26.36 9.71
N GLU A 24 20.24 -27.63 9.84
CA GLU A 24 19.66 -28.41 8.72
C GLU A 24 18.49 -27.70 8.02
N ALA A 25 17.78 -26.81 8.73
CA ALA A 25 16.75 -25.94 8.17
C ALA A 25 17.30 -24.88 7.20
N ALA A 26 18.45 -24.27 7.51
CA ALA A 26 19.11 -23.29 6.66
C ALA A 26 19.80 -23.94 5.43
N ALA A 27 20.32 -25.15 5.58
CA ALA A 27 20.85 -25.95 4.47
C ALA A 27 19.73 -26.33 3.47
N LYS A 28 18.58 -26.79 3.97
CA LYS A 28 17.39 -27.08 3.15
C LYS A 28 16.76 -25.83 2.52
N ALA A 29 16.99 -24.65 3.10
CA ALA A 29 16.56 -23.38 2.53
C ALA A 29 17.46 -22.93 1.36
N LYS A 30 18.75 -23.30 1.36
CA LYS A 30 19.68 -23.05 0.23
C LYS A 30 19.29 -23.86 -1.02
N GLU A 31 18.68 -25.03 -0.86
CA GLU A 31 18.21 -25.89 -1.96
C GLU A 31 16.85 -25.47 -2.56
N ARG A 32 16.07 -24.66 -1.83
CA ARG A 32 14.73 -24.27 -2.24
C ARG A 32 14.75 -22.87 -2.85
N PRO A 33 14.11 -22.65 -4.03
CA PRO A 33 14.02 -21.32 -4.60
C PRO A 33 13.28 -20.38 -3.64
N ARG A 34 13.57 -19.07 -3.72
CA ARG A 34 13.04 -18.05 -2.79
C ARG A 34 11.51 -18.03 -2.69
N ASP A 35 10.84 -18.48 -3.74
CA ASP A 35 9.38 -18.51 -3.85
C ASP A 35 8.79 -19.92 -3.62
N TRP A 36 9.56 -20.85 -3.04
CA TRP A 36 9.07 -22.19 -2.74
C TRP A 36 8.06 -22.17 -1.59
N GLN A 37 6.91 -22.80 -1.80
CA GLN A 37 5.87 -23.04 -0.79
C GLN A 37 5.48 -24.52 -0.82
N SER A 38 5.23 -25.13 0.34
CA SER A 38 4.72 -26.51 0.38
C SER A 38 3.26 -26.56 -0.08
N GLU A 39 2.80 -27.71 -0.57
CA GLU A 39 1.39 -27.88 -0.96
C GLU A 39 0.45 -27.71 0.24
N GLU A 40 0.86 -28.12 1.44
CA GLU A 40 0.09 -27.96 2.68
C GLU A 40 -0.11 -26.47 3.01
N ASP A 41 0.98 -25.70 3.03
CA ASP A 41 0.92 -24.24 3.25
C ASP A 41 0.09 -23.53 2.18
N PHE A 42 0.17 -23.99 0.93
CA PHE A 42 -0.64 -23.44 -0.16
C PHE A 42 -2.13 -23.71 0.05
N GLN A 43 -2.52 -24.93 0.47
CA GLN A 43 -3.92 -25.26 0.72
C GLN A 43 -4.46 -24.50 1.94
N GLU A 44 -3.67 -24.32 3.00
CA GLU A 44 -4.06 -23.47 4.15
C GLU A 44 -4.25 -22.00 3.75
N LEU A 45 -3.30 -21.46 2.97
CA LEU A 45 -3.39 -20.10 2.44
C LEU A 45 -4.63 -19.96 1.56
N ARG A 46 -4.86 -20.90 0.64
CA ARG A 46 -6.01 -20.91 -0.26
C ARG A 46 -7.33 -21.01 0.51
N ALA A 47 -7.40 -21.84 1.55
CA ALA A 47 -8.58 -21.98 2.39
C ALA A 47 -8.92 -20.67 3.14
N THR A 48 -7.89 -19.94 3.55
CA THR A 48 -8.03 -18.69 4.30
C THR A 48 -8.13 -17.46 3.40
N TYR A 49 -7.68 -17.56 2.15
CA TYR A 49 -7.59 -16.43 1.23
C TYR A 49 -8.98 -15.86 0.92
N ARG A 50 -9.11 -14.56 1.15
CA ARG A 50 -10.24 -13.75 0.72
C ARG A 50 -9.70 -12.64 -0.16
N VAL A 51 -10.28 -12.49 -1.34
CA VAL A 51 -10.01 -11.33 -2.20
C VAL A 51 -10.38 -10.08 -1.42
N ASN A 52 -9.46 -9.12 -1.37
CA ASN A 52 -9.76 -7.82 -0.81
C ASN A 52 -10.74 -7.10 -1.77
N ILE A 53 -11.99 -6.94 -1.34
CA ILE A 53 -13.01 -6.20 -2.10
C ILE A 53 -13.16 -4.83 -1.44
N GLN A 54 -12.63 -3.80 -2.08
CA GLN A 54 -12.83 -2.41 -1.67
C GLN A 54 -14.27 -1.97 -1.99
N ASN A 55 -15.11 -1.91 -0.95
CA ASN A 55 -16.54 -1.53 -1.05
C ASN A 55 -16.81 -0.05 -0.70
N GLY A 56 -15.76 0.79 -0.62
CA GLY A 56 -15.90 2.17 -0.19
C GLY A 56 -16.15 2.32 1.31
N ASN A 57 -15.47 1.51 2.13
CA ASN A 57 -15.59 1.57 3.59
C ASN A 57 -14.38 2.23 4.27
N ILE A 58 -13.35 2.64 3.52
CA ILE A 58 -12.16 3.30 4.07
C ILE A 58 -12.52 4.57 4.86
N TRP A 59 -13.52 5.33 4.41
CA TRP A 59 -13.96 6.54 5.12
C TRP A 59 -14.43 6.28 6.57
N GLN A 60 -14.82 5.04 6.90
CA GLN A 60 -15.27 4.66 8.25
C GLN A 60 -14.12 4.42 9.22
N THR A 61 -12.93 4.09 8.70
CA THR A 61 -11.74 3.84 9.52
C THR A 61 -10.98 5.13 9.84
N ILE A 62 -11.35 6.24 9.19
CA ILE A 62 -10.69 7.53 9.37
C ILE A 62 -11.35 8.30 10.52
N GLU A 63 -10.56 8.57 11.56
CA GLU A 63 -10.99 9.38 12.69
C GLU A 63 -10.83 10.87 12.37
N LEU A 64 -11.89 11.64 12.57
CA LEU A 64 -11.94 13.09 12.38
C LEU A 64 -12.41 13.77 13.68
N PRO A 65 -11.85 14.94 14.06
CA PRO A 65 -10.86 15.74 13.31
C PRO A 65 -9.47 15.11 13.32
N LEU A 66 -8.66 15.45 12.30
CA LEU A 66 -7.24 15.10 12.29
C LEU A 66 -6.58 15.70 13.55
N ALA A 67 -5.73 14.93 14.24
CA ALA A 67 -5.11 15.35 15.51
C ALA A 67 -4.56 16.78 15.42
N ALA A 68 -5.04 17.64 16.32
CA ALA A 68 -5.31 19.05 16.07
C ALA A 68 -4.10 20.01 16.12
N ASP A 69 -2.87 19.50 16.19
CA ASP A 69 -1.71 20.35 16.54
C ASP A 69 -0.67 20.49 15.42
N GLU A 70 -0.71 19.66 14.38
CA GLU A 70 0.27 19.71 13.28
C GLU A 70 -0.36 19.39 11.91
N LYS A 71 0.34 19.82 10.85
CA LYS A 71 -0.02 19.47 9.47
C LYS A 71 -0.03 17.95 9.33
N ALA A 72 -1.11 17.40 8.80
CA ALA A 72 -1.23 15.96 8.68
C ALA A 72 -0.14 15.40 7.76
N SER A 73 0.30 14.18 8.08
CA SER A 73 1.31 13.50 7.28
C SER A 73 0.74 13.16 5.89
N LYS A 74 1.62 13.12 4.88
CA LYS A 74 1.25 12.72 3.51
C LYS A 74 0.42 11.42 3.41
N PRO A 75 0.74 10.32 4.13
CA PRO A 75 -0.07 9.11 4.03
C PRO A 75 -1.50 9.32 4.53
N VAL A 76 -1.70 10.08 5.61
CA VAL A 76 -3.05 10.39 6.14
C VAL A 76 -3.86 11.21 5.12
N LEU A 77 -3.22 12.19 4.47
CA LEU A 77 -3.86 12.99 3.43
C LEU A 77 -4.24 12.15 2.20
N GLN A 78 -3.39 11.21 1.80
CA GLN A 78 -3.71 10.28 0.70
C GLN A 78 -4.87 9.37 1.05
N GLU A 79 -4.92 8.84 2.28
CA GLU A 79 -6.00 7.98 2.75
C GLU A 79 -7.36 8.71 2.76
N LEU A 80 -7.38 9.98 3.15
CA LEU A 80 -8.56 10.85 3.05
C LEU A 80 -9.06 11.00 1.61
N LEU A 81 -8.15 11.29 0.68
CA LEU A 81 -8.50 11.42 -0.73
C LEU A 81 -9.03 10.09 -1.28
N HIS A 82 -8.34 8.98 -1.00
CA HIS A 82 -8.75 7.65 -1.44
C HIS A 82 -10.13 7.28 -0.91
N ALA A 83 -10.44 7.61 0.36
CA ALA A 83 -11.75 7.37 0.93
C ALA A 83 -12.88 8.10 0.18
N VAL A 84 -12.68 9.37 -0.19
CA VAL A 84 -13.65 10.13 -1.01
C VAL A 84 -13.75 9.56 -2.43
N GLU A 85 -12.63 9.21 -3.03
CA GLU A 85 -12.56 8.65 -4.38
C GLU A 85 -13.26 7.30 -4.48
N GLU A 86 -13.03 6.40 -3.53
CA GLU A 86 -13.71 5.12 -3.47
C GLU A 86 -15.23 5.30 -3.43
N LEU A 87 -15.72 6.16 -2.52
CA LEU A 87 -17.16 6.48 -2.43
C LEU A 87 -17.71 7.03 -3.74
N TYR A 88 -16.94 7.89 -4.43
CA TYR A 88 -17.31 8.41 -5.75
C TYR A 88 -17.39 7.30 -6.80
N PHE A 89 -16.42 6.38 -6.86
CA PHE A 89 -16.37 5.31 -7.86
C PHE A 89 -17.45 4.25 -7.64
N VAL A 90 -17.79 3.93 -6.39
CA VAL A 90 -18.94 3.05 -6.05
C VAL A 90 -20.29 3.78 -6.13
N ARG A 91 -20.31 5.03 -6.61
CA ARG A 91 -21.50 5.88 -6.81
C ARG A 91 -22.26 6.24 -5.54
N ARG A 92 -21.63 6.16 -4.37
CA ARG A 92 -22.17 6.64 -3.08
C ARG A 92 -21.93 8.15 -2.95
N PHE A 93 -22.54 8.93 -3.85
CA PHE A 93 -22.25 10.36 -3.99
C PHE A 93 -22.66 11.19 -2.76
N GLU A 94 -23.75 10.82 -2.08
CA GLU A 94 -24.20 11.49 -0.86
C GLU A 94 -23.16 11.39 0.24
N GLU A 95 -22.65 10.17 0.47
CA GLU A 95 -21.65 9.88 1.49
C GLU A 95 -20.30 10.50 1.13
N ALA A 96 -19.90 10.46 -0.15
CA ALA A 96 -18.69 11.11 -0.63
C ALA A 96 -18.74 12.64 -0.38
N ALA A 97 -19.85 13.29 -0.71
CA ALA A 97 -20.02 14.73 -0.50
C ALA A 97 -20.04 15.08 0.99
N ALA A 98 -20.76 14.31 1.81
CA ALA A 98 -20.85 14.53 3.25
C ALA A 98 -19.49 14.33 3.93
N PHE A 99 -18.75 13.29 3.56
CA PHE A 99 -17.42 13.02 4.10
C PHE A 99 -16.41 14.10 3.68
N ALA A 100 -16.35 14.46 2.39
CA ALA A 100 -15.47 15.53 1.91
C ALA A 100 -15.76 16.85 2.65
N ARG A 101 -17.04 17.20 2.82
CA ARG A 101 -17.45 18.39 3.57
C ARG A 101 -17.02 18.35 5.03
N ARG A 102 -17.22 17.21 5.70
CA ARG A 102 -16.80 17.02 7.09
C ARG A 102 -15.30 17.21 7.26
N VAL A 103 -14.49 16.65 6.35
CA VAL A 103 -13.02 16.80 6.37
C VAL A 103 -12.60 18.26 6.21
N LEU A 104 -13.22 18.97 5.27
CA LEU A 104 -12.97 20.41 5.03
C LEU A 104 -13.35 21.25 6.26
N ASP A 105 -14.46 20.96 6.91
CA ASP A 105 -14.97 21.73 8.06
C ASP A 105 -14.19 21.40 9.36
N SER A 106 -13.79 20.15 9.59
CA SER A 106 -13.19 19.71 10.86
C SER A 106 -11.67 19.79 10.92
N SER A 107 -11.00 19.77 9.76
CA SER A 107 -9.55 19.55 9.69
C SER A 107 -8.82 20.59 8.85
N ASP A 108 -9.39 21.78 8.65
CA ASP A 108 -8.85 22.81 7.74
C ASP A 108 -7.37 23.11 7.99
N ALA A 109 -6.94 23.22 9.25
CA ALA A 109 -5.55 23.49 9.64
C ALA A 109 -4.57 22.36 9.31
N GLY A 110 -5.05 21.11 9.24
CA GLY A 110 -4.24 19.91 8.98
C GLY A 110 -4.04 19.62 7.49
N LEU A 111 -4.82 20.23 6.61
CA LEU A 111 -4.82 19.96 5.16
C LEU A 111 -3.82 20.87 4.42
N ASP A 112 -3.08 20.31 3.48
CA ASP A 112 -2.40 21.14 2.46
C ASP A 112 -3.39 21.67 1.41
N ARG A 113 -2.94 22.68 0.66
CA ARG A 113 -3.77 23.35 -0.35
C ARG A 113 -4.26 22.39 -1.44
N ASP A 114 -3.41 21.52 -1.95
CA ASP A 114 -3.74 20.67 -3.09
C ASP A 114 -4.76 19.59 -2.68
N THR A 115 -4.60 19.02 -1.47
CA THR A 115 -5.60 18.13 -0.87
C THR A 115 -6.95 18.82 -0.69
N ARG A 116 -6.95 20.06 -0.19
CA ARG A 116 -8.18 20.85 -0.01
C ARG A 116 -8.89 21.12 -1.34
N GLU A 117 -8.17 21.58 -2.36
CA GLU A 117 -8.73 21.82 -3.70
C GLU A 117 -9.32 20.54 -4.29
N THR A 118 -8.65 19.41 -4.10
CA THR A 118 -9.11 18.11 -4.59
C THR A 118 -10.40 17.66 -3.89
N LEU A 119 -10.47 17.78 -2.57
CA LEU A 119 -11.66 17.46 -1.77
C LEU A 119 -12.86 18.31 -2.19
N THR A 120 -12.68 19.63 -2.33
CA THR A 120 -13.73 20.55 -2.80
C THR A 120 -14.24 20.15 -4.18
N ARG A 121 -13.35 19.82 -5.11
CA ARG A 121 -13.75 19.37 -6.45
C ARG A 121 -14.55 18.07 -6.42
N TYR A 122 -14.20 17.13 -5.54
CA TYR A 122 -14.99 15.90 -5.39
C TYR A 122 -16.35 16.17 -4.75
N GLU A 123 -16.44 17.05 -3.74
CA GLU A 123 -17.72 17.48 -3.15
C GLU A 123 -18.66 18.07 -4.22
N GLU A 124 -18.17 19.00 -5.04
CA GLU A 124 -18.93 19.63 -6.13
C GLU A 124 -19.40 18.60 -7.17
N LYS A 125 -18.49 17.71 -7.59
CA LYS A 125 -18.84 16.62 -8.53
C LYS A 125 -19.93 15.73 -7.98
N CYS A 126 -19.82 15.31 -6.72
CA CYS A 126 -20.83 14.46 -6.08
C CYS A 126 -22.19 15.14 -6.03
N ARG A 127 -22.23 16.41 -5.60
CA ARG A 127 -23.48 17.21 -5.61
C ARG A 127 -24.08 17.34 -7.00
N GLY A 128 -23.25 17.58 -8.02
CA GLY A 128 -23.69 17.62 -9.42
C GLY A 128 -24.23 16.29 -9.95
N ARG A 129 -23.84 15.15 -9.34
CA ARG A 129 -24.38 13.81 -9.65
C ARG A 129 -25.68 13.52 -8.90
N MET A 130 -25.87 14.09 -7.71
CA MET A 130 -27.10 13.96 -6.92
C MET A 130 -28.26 14.83 -7.44
N GLY A 131 -27.94 15.97 -8.06
CA GLY A 131 -28.93 16.90 -8.62
C GLY A 131 -29.45 16.53 -10.01
N LYS A 132 -29.31 15.27 -10.46
CA LYS A 132 -29.76 14.77 -11.76
C LYS A 132 -30.68 13.57 -11.62
#